data_AF-A0A8T0QNE3-F1
#
_entry.id   AF-A0A8T0QNE3-F1
#
_cell.length_a   1.000
_cell.length_b   1.000
_cell.length_c   1.000
_cell.angle_alpha   90.00
_cell.angle_beta   90.00
_cell.angle_gamma   90.00
#
_symmetry.space_group_name_H-M   'P 1'
#
loop_
_entity.id
_entity.type
_entity.pdbx_description
1 polymer ?
#
loop_
_entity_poly.entity_id
_entity_poly.type
_entity_poly.pdbx_seq_one_letter_code
_entity_poly.pdbx_strand_id
1 'polypeptide(L)'
;MAEEHHGGGGAAAPDIRVEAESSSEQSVASSRGVMPREDCVEGIRSALKHPTVRFLREQMEKAGCQVWPRLIQAATCSTAGGYASREGIKVCCNHMTLQDEINQVIIHELIHAYDDCVTKNMDWKNCAHHACSESNADFESYPQFRL
;
A
#
# COMPACT_ATOMS: atom_id res chain seq x y z
N MET A 1 17.01 -51.54 -61.01
CA MET A 1 16.41 -50.23 -60.67
C MET A 1 16.59 -50.11 -59.17
N ALA A 2 17.79 -49.77 -58.69
CA ALA A 2 18.28 -48.39 -58.45
C ALA A 2 17.47 -47.72 -57.33
N GLU A 3 17.99 -47.18 -56.23
CA GLU A 3 19.37 -46.96 -55.73
C GLU A 3 19.30 -46.70 -54.21
N GLU A 4 20.46 -46.72 -53.57
CA GLU A 4 20.75 -46.61 -52.14
C GLU A 4 20.85 -45.17 -51.59
N HIS A 5 20.65 -45.08 -50.27
CA HIS A 5 21.50 -44.37 -49.27
C HIS A 5 21.51 -42.85 -49.08
N HIS A 6 21.78 -42.53 -47.80
CA HIS A 6 22.13 -41.26 -47.14
C HIS A 6 20.94 -40.42 -46.64
N GLY A 7 20.83 -40.03 -45.38
CA GLY A 7 21.77 -40.12 -44.27
C GLY A 7 21.38 -39.09 -43.20
N GLY A 8 21.92 -39.22 -41.99
CA GLY A 8 22.09 -38.07 -41.10
C GLY A 8 21.71 -38.26 -39.63
N GLY A 9 22.67 -38.76 -38.85
CA GLY A 9 23.15 -38.10 -37.62
C GLY A 9 22.28 -38.18 -36.37
N GLY A 10 22.72 -38.99 -35.40
CA GLY A 10 22.25 -38.94 -34.02
C GLY A 10 23.05 -37.98 -33.14
N ALA A 11 22.50 -37.67 -31.97
CA ALA A 11 23.19 -37.68 -30.67
C ALA A 11 22.23 -37.34 -29.51
N ALA A 12 22.21 -38.25 -28.53
CA ALA A 12 22.09 -38.08 -27.07
C ALA A 12 20.84 -37.45 -26.39
N ALA A 13 20.27 -38.31 -25.52
CA ALA A 13 19.21 -38.22 -24.48
C ALA A 13 19.36 -37.07 -23.42
N PRO A 14 18.53 -36.95 -22.34
CA PRO A 14 17.42 -37.81 -21.89
C PRO A 14 16.11 -37.13 -21.41
N ASP A 15 15.13 -37.99 -21.14
CA ASP A 15 13.87 -37.80 -20.40
C ASP A 15 13.92 -36.88 -19.18
N ILE A 16 12.86 -36.08 -19.00
CA ILE A 16 12.24 -35.85 -17.68
C ILE A 16 10.73 -35.69 -17.84
N ARG A 17 10.05 -36.70 -17.29
CA ARG A 17 8.63 -36.74 -16.97
C ARG A 17 8.34 -35.72 -15.87
N VAL A 18 7.33 -34.87 -16.08
CA VAL A 18 6.61 -34.26 -14.95
C VAL A 18 5.13 -34.27 -15.28
N GLU A 19 4.42 -35.11 -14.54
CA GLU A 19 2.96 -35.07 -14.42
C GLU A 19 2.59 -33.76 -13.72
N ALA A 20 1.66 -33.02 -14.30
CA ALA A 20 1.02 -31.90 -13.62
C ALA A 20 -0.44 -32.27 -13.35
N GLU A 21 -0.64 -33.25 -12.47
CA GLU A 21 -1.77 -33.18 -11.56
C GLU A 21 -1.35 -32.23 -10.43
N SER A 22 -1.92 -31.04 -10.42
CA SER A 22 -2.18 -30.36 -9.16
C SER A 22 -3.46 -29.56 -9.33
N SER A 23 -4.54 -30.32 -9.19
CA SER A 23 -5.80 -29.84 -8.64
C SER A 23 -5.57 -28.74 -7.62
N SER A 24 -6.02 -27.55 -7.97
CA SER A 24 -6.69 -26.65 -7.04
C SER A 24 -7.36 -25.56 -7.87
N GLU A 25 -8.38 -25.99 -8.61
CA GLU A 25 -9.62 -25.22 -8.63
C GLU A 25 -10.08 -25.10 -7.18
N GLN A 26 -9.67 -24.02 -6.54
CA GLN A 26 -10.32 -23.51 -5.35
C GLN A 26 -11.22 -22.38 -5.80
N SER A 27 -12.35 -22.75 -6.38
CA SER A 27 -13.56 -21.96 -6.37
C SER A 27 -14.09 -21.93 -4.93
N VAL A 28 -13.38 -21.22 -4.05
CA VAL A 28 -13.93 -20.84 -2.75
C VAL A 28 -14.71 -19.55 -2.98
N ALA A 29 -16.01 -19.65 -2.72
CA ALA A 29 -16.97 -18.58 -2.83
C ALA A 29 -16.41 -17.24 -2.33
N SER A 30 -16.60 -16.22 -3.18
CA SER A 30 -16.48 -14.81 -2.87
C SER A 30 -17.28 -14.46 -1.61
N SER A 31 -16.67 -14.59 -0.44
CA SER A 31 -16.85 -13.61 0.62
C SER A 31 -15.76 -12.58 0.39
N ARG A 32 -16.14 -11.30 0.16
CA ARG A 32 -15.21 -10.18 0.37
C ARG A 32 -14.88 -10.14 1.87
N GLY A 33 -14.00 -11.04 2.29
CA GLY A 33 -13.57 -11.23 3.66
C GLY A 33 -12.55 -10.15 3.99
N VAL A 34 -12.66 -9.63 5.20
CA VAL A 34 -11.62 -8.80 5.82
C VAL A 34 -10.34 -9.64 5.88
N MET A 35 -9.22 -9.09 5.44
CA MET A 35 -7.93 -9.77 5.49
C MET A 35 -7.52 -10.03 6.95
N PRO A 36 -6.83 -11.14 7.24
CA PRO A 36 -6.36 -11.40 8.59
C PRO A 36 -5.35 -10.34 9.03
N ARG A 37 -5.26 -10.12 10.35
CA ARG A 37 -4.43 -9.05 10.91
C ARG A 37 -2.96 -9.17 10.52
N GLU A 38 -2.44 -10.39 10.39
CA GLU A 38 -1.06 -10.65 9.97
C GLU A 38 -0.80 -10.19 8.54
N ASP A 39 -1.70 -10.52 7.60
CA ASP A 39 -1.61 -10.06 6.21
C ASP A 39 -1.71 -8.54 6.12
N CYS A 40 -2.55 -7.91 6.95
CA CYS A 40 -2.61 -6.45 7.02
C CYS A 40 -1.29 -5.84 7.53
N VAL A 41 -0.65 -6.44 8.55
CA VAL A 41 0.63 -5.96 9.06
C VAL A 41 1.73 -6.10 8.00
N GLU A 42 1.75 -7.22 7.27
CA GLU A 42 2.64 -7.40 6.12
C GLU A 42 2.31 -6.41 4.99
N GLY A 43 1.03 -6.16 4.76
CA GLY A 43 0.55 -5.20 3.79
C GLY A 43 1.01 -3.77 4.11
N ILE A 44 0.98 -3.37 5.38
CA ILE A 44 1.53 -2.09 5.81
C ILE A 44 3.05 -2.04 5.56
N ARG A 45 3.78 -3.11 5.85
CA ARG A 45 5.23 -3.20 5.55
C ARG A 45 5.51 -3.12 4.04
N SER A 46 4.65 -3.70 3.23
CA SER A 46 4.73 -3.63 1.76
C SER A 46 4.43 -2.22 1.26
N ALA A 47 3.38 -1.57 1.79
CA ALA A 47 2.98 -0.22 1.45
C ALA A 47 4.07 0.82 1.72
N LEU A 48 4.91 0.62 2.75
CA LEU A 48 6.08 1.46 3.01
C LEU A 48 7.10 1.48 1.86
N LYS A 49 7.09 0.46 0.99
CA LYS A 49 7.95 0.39 -0.20
C LYS A 49 7.29 1.05 -1.42
N HIS A 50 6.01 1.41 -1.34
CA HIS A 50 5.27 2.03 -2.43
C HIS A 50 5.93 3.38 -2.82
N PRO A 51 6.10 3.67 -4.12
CA PRO A 51 6.83 4.87 -4.58
C PRO A 51 6.27 6.18 -4.03
N THR A 52 4.94 6.33 -3.97
CA THR A 52 4.30 7.52 -3.40
C THR A 52 4.59 7.69 -1.90
N VAL A 53 4.55 6.59 -1.15
CA VAL A 53 4.81 6.62 0.30
C VAL A 53 6.26 6.98 0.57
N ARG A 54 7.20 6.43 -0.21
CA ARG A 54 8.61 6.81 -0.14
C ARG A 54 8.83 8.28 -0.47
N PHE A 55 8.24 8.75 -1.56
CA PHE A 55 8.34 10.15 -1.97
C PHE A 55 7.84 11.09 -0.87
N LEU A 56 6.65 10.84 -0.31
CA LEU A 56 6.09 11.67 0.75
C LEU A 56 6.97 11.69 2.00
N ARG A 57 7.50 10.54 2.43
CA ARG A 57 8.45 10.47 3.55
C ARG A 57 9.71 11.29 3.31
N GLU A 58 10.28 11.21 2.10
CA GLU A 58 11.43 12.03 1.73
C GLU A 58 11.10 13.53 1.73
N GLN A 59 9.90 13.93 1.29
CA GLN A 59 9.46 15.33 1.37
C GLN A 59 9.26 15.79 2.81
N MET A 60 8.70 14.94 3.67
CA MET A 60 8.58 15.22 5.11
C MET A 60 9.95 15.45 5.74
N GLU A 61 10.94 14.59 5.46
CA GLU A 61 12.31 14.76 5.96
C GLU A 61 12.93 16.07 5.47
N LYS A 62 12.73 16.43 4.19
CA LYS A 62 13.20 17.71 3.62
C LYS A 62 12.51 18.93 4.23
N ALA A 63 11.23 18.82 4.56
CA ALA A 63 10.48 19.87 5.24
C ALA A 63 10.86 20.02 6.71
N GLY A 64 11.73 19.16 7.26
CA GLY A 64 12.15 19.18 8.66
C GLY A 64 11.18 18.46 9.61
N CYS A 65 10.30 17.63 9.07
CA CYS A 65 9.36 16.82 9.84
C CYS A 65 10.05 15.59 10.41
N GLN A 66 9.80 15.27 11.68
CA GLN A 66 10.28 14.02 12.26
C GLN A 66 9.41 12.85 11.79
N VAL A 67 9.99 12.00 10.95
CA VAL A 67 9.39 10.73 10.52
C VAL A 67 9.76 9.65 11.53
N TRP A 68 8.81 9.25 12.38
CA TRP A 68 9.06 8.28 13.46
C TRP A 68 9.05 6.84 12.95
N PRO A 69 9.83 5.92 13.55
CA PRO A 69 9.76 4.48 13.23
C PRO A 69 8.38 3.85 13.46
N ARG A 70 7.53 4.49 14.29
CA ARG A 70 6.15 4.07 14.58
C ARG A 70 5.11 4.99 13.94
N LEU A 71 5.47 5.71 12.88
CA LEU A 71 4.56 6.62 12.19
C LEU A 71 3.34 5.88 11.64
N ILE A 72 3.44 4.59 11.30
CA ILE A 72 2.32 3.81 10.78
C ILE A 72 2.10 2.57 11.65
N GLN A 73 0.87 2.38 12.12
CA GLN A 73 0.51 1.31 13.04
C GLN A 73 -0.75 0.56 12.60
N ALA A 74 -0.71 -0.77 12.75
CA ALA A 74 -1.89 -1.61 12.58
C ALA A 74 -2.79 -1.54 13.81
N ALA A 75 -4.04 -1.16 13.64
CA ALA A 75 -5.04 -1.06 14.71
C ALA A 75 -6.29 -1.87 14.36
N THR A 76 -7.19 -1.95 15.34
CA THR A 76 -8.58 -2.36 15.13
C THR A 76 -9.42 -1.16 15.55
N CYS A 77 -10.25 -0.63 14.66
CA CYS A 77 -11.06 0.56 14.95
C CYS A 77 -12.37 0.58 14.16
N SER A 78 -13.21 1.61 14.39
CA SER A 78 -14.50 1.75 13.72
C SER A 78 -14.41 2.25 12.27
N THR A 79 -13.31 2.91 11.89
CA THR A 79 -13.07 3.47 10.55
C THR A 79 -11.94 2.75 9.82
N ALA A 80 -11.67 3.07 8.56
CA ALA A 80 -10.60 2.44 7.76
C ALA A 80 -9.18 2.83 8.24
N GLY A 81 -9.01 4.03 8.78
CA GLY A 81 -7.74 4.53 9.29
C GLY A 81 -7.88 5.95 9.84
N GLY A 82 -6.74 6.55 10.19
CA GLY A 82 -6.69 7.95 10.60
C GLY A 82 -5.29 8.42 11.02
N TYR A 83 -5.03 9.71 10.85
CA TYR A 83 -3.83 10.41 11.31
C TYR A 83 -4.11 11.25 12.57
N ALA A 84 -3.15 11.26 13.50
CA ALA A 84 -3.10 12.24 14.58
C ALA A 84 -1.66 12.70 14.84
N SER A 85 -1.44 14.00 15.00
CA SER A 85 -0.10 14.62 15.05
C SER A 85 0.88 14.05 16.08
N ARG A 86 0.39 13.43 17.17
CA ARG A 86 1.22 12.83 18.22
C ARG A 86 1.28 11.30 18.17
N GLU A 87 0.31 10.67 17.49
CA GLU A 87 0.15 9.22 17.49
C GLU A 87 0.56 8.58 16.16
N GLY A 88 0.61 9.38 15.09
CA GLY A 88 0.90 8.93 13.74
C GLY A 88 -0.35 8.44 13.01
N ILE A 89 -0.11 7.63 12.00
CA ILE A 89 -1.07 7.01 11.10
C ILE A 89 -1.48 5.66 11.67
N LYS A 90 -2.79 5.43 11.78
CA LYS A 90 -3.38 4.14 12.13
C LYS A 90 -4.09 3.57 10.91
N VAL A 91 -3.80 2.32 10.61
CA VAL A 91 -4.49 1.53 9.57
C VAL A 91 -5.32 0.48 10.29
N CYS A 92 -6.63 0.48 10.08
CA CYS A 92 -7.54 -0.40 10.78
C CYS A 92 -7.79 -1.66 9.99
N CYS A 93 -7.03 -2.70 10.34
CA CYS A 93 -6.99 -3.96 9.61
C CYS A 93 -8.34 -4.67 9.53
N ASN A 94 -9.25 -4.39 10.47
CA ASN A 94 -10.59 -4.96 10.48
C ASN A 94 -11.51 -4.41 9.38
N HIS A 95 -11.06 -3.45 8.58
CA HIS A 95 -11.76 -2.91 7.42
C HIS A 95 -11.00 -3.13 6.11
N MET A 96 -9.82 -3.75 6.17
CA MET A 96 -9.00 -3.99 4.98
C MET A 96 -9.37 -5.32 4.36
N THR A 97 -9.49 -5.35 3.05
CA THR A 97 -9.74 -6.56 2.25
C THR A 97 -8.65 -6.76 1.20
N LEU A 98 -8.12 -5.66 0.65
CA LEU A 98 -7.10 -5.66 -0.41
C LEU A 98 -5.87 -4.85 -0.01
N GLN A 99 -4.71 -5.23 -0.58
CA GLN A 99 -3.46 -4.49 -0.40
C GLN A 99 -3.57 -3.03 -0.89
N ASP A 100 -4.33 -2.78 -1.95
CA ASP A 100 -4.53 -1.43 -2.47
C ASP A 100 -5.28 -0.52 -1.50
N GLU A 101 -6.21 -1.06 -0.70
CA GLU A 101 -6.91 -0.27 0.33
C GLU A 101 -5.92 0.19 1.42
N ILE A 102 -5.00 -0.69 1.83
CA ILE A 102 -3.92 -0.33 2.77
C ILE A 102 -3.02 0.75 2.17
N ASN A 103 -2.61 0.59 0.90
CA ASN A 103 -1.77 1.57 0.22
C ASN A 103 -2.45 2.94 0.19
N GLN A 104 -3.73 2.99 -0.17
CA GLN A 104 -4.49 4.22 -0.28
C GLN A 104 -4.73 4.89 1.07
N VAL A 105 -5.09 4.15 2.12
CA VAL A 105 -5.21 4.70 3.48
C VAL A 105 -3.87 5.28 3.92
N ILE A 106 -2.77 4.56 3.76
CA ILE A 106 -1.45 5.07 4.17
C ILE A 106 -1.09 6.34 3.40
N ILE A 107 -1.31 6.38 2.09
CA ILE A 107 -1.03 7.58 1.29
C ILE A 107 -1.88 8.75 1.76
N HIS A 108 -3.19 8.55 1.96
CA HIS A 108 -4.11 9.58 2.42
C HIS A 108 -3.69 10.17 3.77
N GLU A 109 -3.43 9.31 4.76
CA GLU A 109 -3.04 9.75 6.09
C GLU A 109 -1.63 10.36 6.12
N LEU A 110 -0.74 9.95 5.21
CA LEU A 110 0.59 10.54 5.09
C LEU A 110 0.57 11.93 4.46
N ILE A 111 -0.39 12.21 3.58
CA ILE A 111 -0.64 13.57 3.07
C ILE A 111 -1.08 14.47 4.23
N HIS A 112 -2.05 14.03 5.04
CA HIS A 112 -2.45 14.77 6.25
C HIS A 112 -1.28 15.03 7.19
N ALA A 113 -0.40 14.04 7.37
CA ALA A 113 0.80 14.20 8.19
C ALA A 113 1.80 15.19 7.60
N TYR A 114 1.95 15.22 6.28
CA TYR A 114 2.81 16.17 5.58
C TYR A 114 2.25 17.58 5.70
N ASP A 115 0.97 17.78 5.42
CA ASP A 115 0.29 19.08 5.46
C ASP A 115 0.33 19.71 6.88
N ASP A 116 0.06 18.91 7.92
CA ASP A 116 0.17 19.35 9.31
C ASP A 116 1.61 19.78 9.66
N CYS A 117 2.60 19.04 9.15
CA CYS A 117 3.99 19.38 9.40
C CYS A 117 4.42 20.67 8.68
N VAL A 118 4.16 20.81 7.39
CA VAL A 118 4.56 22.02 6.63
C VAL A 118 3.86 23.26 7.17
N THR A 119 2.61 23.13 7.63
CA THR A 119 1.88 24.22 8.27
C THR A 119 2.54 24.63 9.60
N LYS A 120 3.04 23.67 10.38
CA LYS A 120 3.77 23.94 11.63
C LYS A 120 5.17 24.51 11.40
N ASN A 121 5.84 24.11 10.32
CA ASN A 121 7.17 24.59 9.94
C ASN A 121 7.14 25.88 9.11
N MET A 122 5.97 26.38 8.72
CA MET A 122 5.84 27.69 8.09
C MET A 122 6.14 28.80 9.09
N ASP A 123 7.16 29.59 8.79
CA ASP A 123 7.51 30.81 9.50
C ASP A 123 6.41 31.87 9.22
N TRP A 124 5.54 32.10 10.21
CA TRP A 124 4.39 33.02 10.20
C TRP A 124 4.75 34.49 9.91
N LYS A 125 6.01 34.80 9.63
CA LYS A 125 6.49 36.13 9.24
C LYS A 125 6.39 36.41 7.74
N ASN A 126 5.98 35.44 6.93
CA ASN A 126 5.78 35.62 5.50
C ASN A 126 4.31 35.40 5.12
N CYS A 127 3.48 36.44 5.36
CA CYS A 127 2.05 36.48 5.04
C CYS A 127 1.74 36.54 3.52
N ALA A 128 2.47 35.80 2.68
CA ALA A 128 2.20 35.71 1.25
C ALA A 128 1.24 34.58 0.88
N HIS A 129 0.99 33.61 1.78
CA HIS A 129 0.16 32.42 1.51
C HIS A 129 -1.01 32.28 2.48
N HIS A 130 -1.88 33.29 2.54
CA HIS A 130 -3.23 33.14 3.09
C HIS A 130 -4.21 32.78 1.96
N ALA A 131 -4.56 31.51 1.85
CA ALA A 131 -5.83 30.94 1.31
C ALA A 131 -5.67 29.40 1.36
N CYS A 132 -6.33 28.59 2.18
CA CYS A 132 -7.61 28.70 2.87
C CYS A 132 -7.49 28.08 4.27
N SER A 133 -7.71 28.86 5.32
CA SER A 133 -8.07 28.30 6.63
C SER A 133 -9.58 28.19 6.66
N GLU A 134 -10.12 27.04 6.29
CA GLU A 134 -11.49 26.72 6.67
C GLU A 134 -11.49 26.45 8.18
N SER A 135 -11.84 27.48 8.94
CA SER A 135 -12.30 27.32 10.30
C SER A 135 -13.79 27.00 10.26
N ASN A 136 -14.16 25.96 11.00
CA ASN A 136 -15.50 25.47 11.38
C ASN A 136 -15.98 24.18 10.68
N ALA A 137 -15.89 23.09 11.46
CA ALA A 137 -16.92 22.09 11.70
C ALA A 137 -17.72 21.53 10.50
N ASP A 138 -17.39 20.31 10.09
CA ASP A 138 -18.34 19.19 10.12
C ASP A 138 -17.57 17.86 10.11
N PHE A 139 -17.53 17.18 11.26
CA PHE A 139 -16.95 15.85 11.39
C PHE A 139 -18.04 14.82 11.02
N GLU A 140 -18.59 14.92 9.81
CA GLU A 140 -19.62 13.98 9.34
C GLU A 140 -19.25 13.45 7.95
N SER A 141 -18.83 12.18 7.95
CA SER A 141 -19.12 11.22 6.89
C SER A 141 -18.67 11.56 5.46
N TYR A 142 -17.43 11.21 5.13
CA TYR A 142 -17.11 10.75 3.77
C TYR A 142 -17.04 9.22 3.74
N PRO A 143 -18.09 8.52 3.26
CA PRO A 143 -17.99 7.13 2.91
C PRO A 143 -17.30 7.02 1.55
N GLN A 144 -16.33 6.12 1.46
CA GLN A 144 -15.65 5.65 0.26
C GLN A 144 -14.77 6.64 -0.50
N PHE A 145 -13.48 6.28 -0.51
CA PHE A 145 -12.61 6.28 -1.67
C PHE A 145 -13.34 6.46 -3.02
N ARG A 146 -13.22 7.65 -3.61
CA ARG A 146 -13.21 7.79 -5.06
C ARG A 146 -12.42 9.04 -5.46
N LEU A 147 -11.38 8.79 -6.26
CA LEU A 147 -10.73 9.77 -7.13
C LEU A 147 -11.72 10.27 -8.19
#